data_AF-I1BII2-F1
#
_entry.id   AF-I1BII2-F1
#
_cell.length_a   1.000
_cell.length_b   1.000
_cell.length_c   1.000
_cell.angle_alpha   90.00
_cell.angle_beta   90.00
_cell.angle_gamma   90.00
#
_symmetry.space_group_name_H-M   'P 1'
#
loop_
_entity.id
_entity.type
_entity.pdbx_description
1 polymer ?
#
loop_
_entity_poly.entity_id
_entity_poly.type
_entity_poly.pdbx_seq_one_letter_code
_entity_poly.pdbx_strand_id
1 'polypeptide(L)'
;MMLLLLQRAQILAQHNLSILGRSLVANTLLLGPLWHTIRVLAVPQSYLGKVRSTIIQFLARKSFPAVSFRTCQRSRKEGGLAILDPGTRHAALQLRWLQPLLLPSSDPPYYDTFISDILRHCLRLFSVSPSHILPLLLPHMRSSTIKSFGCFNSLFKTMDKIDYQIDWQAFDIRMVSELPLVQVCSSLLLPNQVFKASYWSGILVKHVYEFGMAYGKFRRRSPTPSDPFRSKNKNYFEQLQLCRIQETTFFQQFKCPHNSIHMISSVLPLPALTETEFDNILGSLLPDGTPIASLNTKWFRGSQLPHSSTLSASYPRASPTAWRLFWKASIPHRARTLLWRVYHHKMPCKECLHQLTPTRFSDPDCVFCGGVDSEEHFVWSCPFKHDIWQTISSRFFVDPAKLTYNLIQLPPSSDLEVASSLSVTYLDIIASVLLSRWKFHWKFVFEDHQFWPQEVVARATRQILNIHKKNNSRLLQG
;
A
#
# COMPACT_ATOMS: atom_id res chain seq x y z
N MET A 1 18.46 -6.12 -16.50
CA MET A 1 17.38 -6.53 -15.55
C MET A 1 15.99 -6.47 -16.18
N MET A 2 15.55 -5.34 -16.76
CA MET A 2 14.19 -5.23 -17.32
C MET A 2 13.91 -6.20 -18.49
N LEU A 3 14.83 -6.33 -19.45
CA LEU A 3 14.67 -7.24 -20.59
C LEU A 3 14.46 -8.69 -20.14
N LEU A 4 15.27 -9.16 -19.18
CA LEU A 4 15.14 -10.49 -18.59
C LEU A 4 13.78 -10.68 -17.91
N LEU A 5 13.27 -9.66 -17.23
CA LEU A 5 11.95 -9.70 -16.60
C LEU A 5 10.83 -9.82 -17.64
N LEU A 6 10.91 -9.06 -18.74
CA LEU A 6 9.95 -9.14 -19.84
C LEU A 6 9.96 -10.52 -20.51
N GLN A 7 11.14 -11.05 -20.81
CA GLN A 7 11.30 -12.39 -21.39
C GLN A 7 10.71 -13.46 -20.46
N ARG A 8 11.03 -13.42 -19.16
CA ARG A 8 10.45 -14.35 -18.18
C ARG A 8 8.94 -14.22 -18.07
N ALA A 9 8.41 -13.00 -18.09
CA ALA A 9 6.97 -12.76 -18.08
C ALA A 9 6.30 -13.38 -19.31
N GLN A 10 6.90 -13.26 -20.50
CA GLN A 10 6.40 -13.87 -21.72
C GLN A 10 6.39 -15.40 -21.67
N ILE A 11 7.51 -16.02 -21.23
CA ILE A 11 7.63 -17.48 -21.09
C ILE A 11 6.58 -18.00 -20.09
N LEU A 12 6.53 -17.42 -18.89
CA LEU A 12 5.61 -17.86 -17.85
C LEU A 12 4.14 -17.63 -18.23
N ALA A 13 3.88 -16.65 -19.11
CA ALA A 13 2.55 -16.34 -19.62
C ALA A 13 2.03 -17.32 -20.68
N GLN A 14 2.86 -18.23 -21.18
CA GLN A 14 2.43 -19.31 -22.09
C GLN A 14 1.62 -20.38 -21.35
N HIS A 15 1.87 -20.57 -20.05
CA HIS A 15 1.11 -21.51 -19.24
C HIS A 15 -0.31 -21.01 -18.96
N ASN A 16 -1.31 -21.91 -19.09
CA ASN A 16 -2.72 -21.62 -18.79
C ASN A 16 -2.99 -21.62 -17.27
N LEU A 17 -2.36 -20.66 -16.58
CA LEU A 17 -2.44 -20.50 -15.13
C LEU A 17 -3.74 -19.80 -14.70
N SER A 18 -4.27 -20.20 -13.55
CA SER A 18 -5.35 -19.47 -12.89
C SER A 18 -4.88 -18.15 -12.29
N ILE A 19 -5.80 -17.29 -11.85
CA ILE A 19 -5.41 -16.01 -11.25
C ILE A 19 -4.53 -16.20 -9.99
N LEU A 20 -4.82 -17.22 -9.18
CA LEU A 20 -4.01 -17.58 -8.02
C LEU A 20 -2.64 -18.15 -8.42
N GLY A 21 -2.61 -18.97 -9.47
CA GLY A 21 -1.34 -19.49 -10.01
C GLY A 21 -0.46 -18.36 -10.53
N ARG A 22 -1.04 -17.42 -11.28
CA ARG A 22 -0.34 -16.23 -11.77
C ARG A 22 0.15 -15.34 -10.63
N SER A 23 -0.64 -15.14 -9.58
CA SER A 23 -0.17 -14.32 -8.45
C SER A 23 1.00 -14.94 -7.71
N LEU A 24 0.99 -16.26 -7.54
CA LEU A 24 2.11 -16.99 -6.96
C LEU A 24 3.37 -16.84 -7.83
N VAL A 25 3.27 -17.18 -9.12
CA VAL A 25 4.37 -17.10 -10.09
C VAL A 25 4.91 -15.67 -10.21
N ALA A 26 4.03 -14.66 -10.20
CA ALA A 26 4.45 -13.27 -10.22
C ALA A 26 5.30 -12.91 -9.01
N ASN A 27 4.88 -13.29 -7.81
CA ASN A 27 5.61 -12.97 -6.59
C ASN A 27 6.94 -13.75 -6.47
N THR A 28 6.95 -15.03 -6.85
CA THR A 28 8.12 -15.91 -6.64
C THR A 28 9.11 -15.85 -7.80
N LEU A 29 8.65 -16.05 -9.04
CA LEU A 29 9.52 -16.24 -10.20
C LEU A 29 9.81 -14.95 -10.98
N LEU A 30 8.83 -14.04 -11.06
CA LEU A 30 9.04 -12.74 -11.73
C LEU A 30 9.72 -11.74 -10.80
N LEU A 31 9.16 -11.58 -9.60
CA LEU A 31 9.57 -10.54 -8.68
C LEU A 31 10.70 -10.96 -7.74
N GLY A 32 10.70 -12.21 -7.26
CA GLY A 32 11.70 -12.75 -6.34
C GLY A 32 13.15 -12.39 -6.71
N PRO A 33 13.60 -12.66 -7.96
CA PRO A 33 14.96 -12.38 -8.40
C PRO A 33 15.35 -10.90 -8.36
N LEU A 34 14.39 -9.97 -8.49
CA LEU A 34 14.66 -8.54 -8.47
C LEU A 34 15.01 -8.02 -7.08
N TRP A 35 14.51 -8.68 -6.03
CA TRP A 35 14.60 -8.17 -4.66
C TRP A 35 16.03 -8.12 -4.13
N HIS A 36 16.89 -9.04 -4.54
CA HIS A 36 18.30 -9.03 -4.13
C HIS A 36 19.04 -7.80 -4.65
N THR A 37 18.80 -7.43 -5.90
CA THR A 37 19.43 -6.28 -6.56
C THR A 37 18.83 -4.95 -6.07
N ILE A 38 17.51 -4.84 -6.04
CA ILE A 38 16.79 -3.60 -5.68
C ILE A 38 16.93 -3.27 -4.18
N ARG A 39 17.30 -4.24 -3.34
CA ARG A 39 17.64 -3.99 -1.93
C ARG A 39 18.87 -3.09 -1.75
N VAL A 40 19.81 -3.13 -2.70
CA VAL A 40 21.07 -2.39 -2.62
C VAL A 40 21.07 -1.20 -3.57
N LEU A 41 20.53 -1.38 -4.79
CA LEU A 41 20.54 -0.34 -5.79
C LEU A 41 19.39 0.64 -5.63
N ALA A 42 19.71 1.92 -5.77
CA ALA A 42 18.74 2.95 -6.02
C ALA A 42 18.22 2.83 -7.45
N VAL A 43 16.95 2.43 -7.59
CA VAL A 43 16.32 2.29 -8.90
C VAL A 43 15.39 3.47 -9.20
N PRO A 44 15.40 4.02 -10.43
CA PRO A 44 14.48 5.08 -10.80
C PRO A 44 13.01 4.67 -10.70
N GLN A 45 12.13 5.64 -10.41
CA GLN A 45 10.69 5.38 -10.33
C GLN A 45 10.10 4.90 -11.67
N SER A 46 10.67 5.35 -12.80
CA SER A 46 10.31 4.89 -14.14
C SER A 46 10.57 3.40 -14.33
N TYR A 47 11.65 2.86 -13.76
CA TYR A 47 11.96 1.44 -13.76
C TYR A 47 10.89 0.65 -12.98
N LEU A 48 10.59 1.08 -11.75
CA LEU A 48 9.57 0.45 -10.91
C LEU A 48 8.18 0.51 -11.56
N GLY A 49 7.86 1.61 -12.25
CA GLY A 49 6.65 1.76 -13.06
C GLY A 49 6.56 0.74 -14.19
N LYS A 50 7.64 0.53 -14.95
CA LYS A 50 7.71 -0.49 -16.01
C LYS A 50 7.56 -1.92 -15.45
N VAL A 51 8.17 -2.22 -14.29
CA VAL A 51 7.99 -3.52 -13.61
C VAL A 51 6.51 -3.70 -13.22
N ARG A 52 5.89 -2.67 -12.61
CA ARG A 52 4.48 -2.68 -12.23
C ARG A 52 3.57 -2.93 -13.43
N SER A 53 3.76 -2.21 -14.53
CA SER A 53 2.99 -2.40 -15.76
C SER A 53 3.10 -3.82 -16.30
N THR A 54 4.30 -4.41 -16.26
CA THR A 54 4.52 -5.80 -16.69
C THR A 54 3.74 -6.79 -15.83
N ILE A 55 3.72 -6.60 -14.50
CA ILE A 55 2.96 -7.46 -13.58
C ILE A 55 1.46 -7.32 -13.84
N ILE A 56 0.97 -6.09 -14.03
CA ILE A 56 -0.45 -5.83 -14.34
C ILE A 56 -0.84 -6.56 -15.63
N GLN A 57 -0.05 -6.44 -16.69
CA GLN A 57 -0.29 -7.13 -17.95
C GLN A 57 -0.27 -8.66 -17.79
N PHE A 58 0.68 -9.19 -17.00
CA PHE A 58 0.77 -10.62 -16.70
C PHE A 58 -0.47 -11.14 -15.97
N LEU A 59 -0.95 -10.40 -14.95
CA LEU A 59 -2.14 -10.75 -14.18
C LEU A 59 -3.44 -10.56 -14.98
N ALA A 60 -3.50 -9.58 -15.89
CA ALA A 60 -4.67 -9.30 -16.72
C ALA A 60 -4.75 -10.18 -17.98
N ARG A 61 -3.70 -10.94 -18.32
CA ARG A 61 -3.67 -11.79 -19.53
C ARG A 61 -4.90 -12.72 -19.60
N LYS A 62 -5.63 -12.73 -20.73
CA LYS A 62 -6.86 -13.53 -20.90
C LYS A 62 -7.88 -13.34 -19.77
N SER A 63 -7.88 -12.18 -19.09
CA SER A 63 -8.76 -11.86 -17.98
C SER A 63 -9.30 -10.45 -18.16
N PHE A 64 -10.49 -10.35 -18.71
CA PHE A 64 -11.21 -9.10 -18.91
C PHE A 64 -12.65 -9.27 -18.41
N PRO A 65 -13.26 -8.30 -17.69
CA PRO A 65 -12.63 -7.12 -17.08
C PRO A 65 -11.53 -7.46 -16.06
N ALA A 66 -10.55 -6.58 -15.91
CA ALA A 66 -9.46 -6.75 -14.96
C ALA A 66 -9.85 -6.27 -13.55
N VAL A 67 -9.51 -7.05 -12.53
CA VAL A 67 -9.59 -6.59 -11.13
C VAL A 67 -8.47 -5.58 -10.87
N SER A 68 -8.79 -4.53 -10.10
CA SER A 68 -7.85 -3.43 -9.85
C SER A 68 -6.54 -3.93 -9.23
N PHE A 69 -5.41 -3.32 -9.60
CA PHE A 69 -4.12 -3.71 -9.03
C PHE A 69 -4.07 -3.52 -7.50
N ARG A 70 -4.73 -2.47 -6.98
CA ARG A 70 -4.85 -2.23 -5.53
C ARG A 70 -5.55 -3.39 -4.81
N THR A 71 -6.63 -3.92 -5.39
CA THR A 71 -7.31 -5.13 -4.88
C THR A 71 -6.36 -6.33 -4.90
N CYS A 72 -5.60 -6.53 -5.98
CA CYS A 72 -4.63 -7.61 -6.10
C CYS A 72 -3.48 -7.52 -5.06
N GLN A 73 -3.11 -6.31 -4.63
CA GLN A 73 -2.08 -6.09 -3.60
C GLN A 73 -2.54 -6.52 -2.20
N ARG A 74 -3.84 -6.49 -1.92
CA ARG A 74 -4.38 -6.83 -0.59
C ARG A 74 -4.08 -8.27 -0.20
N SER A 75 -4.07 -8.55 1.09
CA SER A 75 -3.77 -9.89 1.58
C SER A 75 -4.85 -10.89 1.19
N ARG A 76 -4.51 -12.18 1.15
CA ARG A 76 -5.49 -13.24 0.91
C ARG A 76 -6.57 -13.31 1.99
N LYS A 77 -6.27 -12.85 3.21
CA LYS A 77 -7.24 -12.76 4.31
C LYS A 77 -8.32 -11.70 4.08
N GLU A 78 -8.12 -10.81 3.13
CA GLU A 78 -9.04 -9.75 2.76
C GLU A 78 -9.59 -9.94 1.34
N GLY A 79 -9.32 -11.07 0.70
CA GLY A 79 -9.77 -11.35 -0.67
C GLY A 79 -8.88 -10.87 -1.80
N GLY A 80 -7.71 -10.30 -1.48
CA GLY A 80 -6.69 -9.97 -2.47
C GLY A 80 -5.80 -11.16 -2.85
N LEU A 81 -4.80 -10.89 -3.69
CA LEU A 81 -3.86 -11.89 -4.20
C LEU A 81 -2.49 -11.83 -3.52
N ALA A 82 -2.27 -10.86 -2.63
CA ALA A 82 -1.00 -10.53 -2.00
C ALA A 82 0.13 -10.20 -3.00
N ILE A 83 -0.20 -9.54 -4.10
CA ILE A 83 0.79 -9.09 -5.10
C ILE A 83 1.67 -7.98 -4.51
N LEU A 84 2.98 -8.11 -4.70
CA LEU A 84 3.93 -7.09 -4.27
C LEU A 84 3.99 -5.96 -5.30
N ASP A 85 3.62 -4.74 -4.88
CA ASP A 85 3.91 -3.54 -5.68
C ASP A 85 5.41 -3.24 -5.65
N PRO A 86 6.08 -3.08 -6.81
CA PRO A 86 7.51 -2.82 -6.87
C PRO A 86 7.94 -1.56 -6.13
N GLY A 87 7.14 -0.49 -6.18
CA GLY A 87 7.41 0.78 -5.50
C GLY A 87 7.35 0.66 -3.98
N THR A 88 6.27 0.08 -3.48
CA THR A 88 6.09 -0.20 -2.06
C THR A 88 7.13 -1.19 -1.55
N ARG A 89 7.45 -2.24 -2.32
CA ARG A 89 8.43 -3.25 -1.93
C ARG A 89 9.86 -2.70 -1.91
N HIS A 90 10.22 -1.86 -2.88
CA HIS A 90 11.53 -1.17 -2.89
C HIS A 90 11.70 -0.31 -1.65
N ALA A 91 10.71 0.54 -1.34
CA ALA A 91 10.73 1.36 -0.13
C ALA A 91 10.79 0.50 1.15
N ALA A 92 9.97 -0.55 1.24
CA ALA A 92 9.99 -1.47 2.37
C ALA A 92 11.36 -2.16 2.59
N LEU A 93 12.12 -2.40 1.51
CA LEU A 93 13.48 -2.98 1.62
C LEU A 93 14.51 -1.97 2.14
N GLN A 94 14.26 -0.66 1.98
CA GLN A 94 15.11 0.39 2.52
C GLN A 94 15.01 0.50 4.05
N LEU A 95 13.98 -0.09 4.67
CA LEU A 95 13.86 -0.13 6.14
C LEU A 95 15.10 -0.73 6.82
N ARG A 96 15.77 -1.69 6.18
CA ARG A 96 17.02 -2.26 6.71
C ARG A 96 18.09 -1.20 6.97
N TRP A 97 18.17 -0.19 6.12
CA TRP A 97 19.13 0.91 6.24
C TRP A 97 18.57 2.05 7.09
N LEU A 98 17.25 2.20 7.13
CA LEU A 98 16.58 3.26 7.87
C LEU A 98 16.52 2.97 9.38
N GLN A 99 16.24 1.72 9.77
CA GLN A 99 16.10 1.36 11.19
C GLN A 99 17.35 1.65 12.02
N PRO A 100 18.57 1.29 11.59
CA PRO A 100 19.80 1.65 12.32
C PRO A 100 20.08 3.15 12.38
N LEU A 101 19.47 3.97 11.50
CA LEU A 101 19.60 5.43 11.52
C LEU A 101 18.57 6.10 12.44
N LEU A 102 17.46 5.42 12.73
CA LEU A 102 16.36 5.92 13.58
C LEU A 102 16.49 5.47 15.04
N LEU A 103 17.21 4.37 15.30
CA LEU A 103 17.42 3.87 16.65
C LEU A 103 18.63 4.56 17.31
N PRO A 104 18.58 4.82 18.62
CA PRO A 104 19.73 5.35 19.36
C PRO A 104 20.93 4.41 19.25
N SER A 105 22.14 4.97 19.18
CA SER A 105 23.39 4.19 19.08
C SER A 105 23.69 3.33 20.32
N SER A 106 22.96 3.53 21.41
CA SER A 106 23.09 2.78 22.67
C SER A 106 22.31 1.47 22.73
N ASP A 107 21.45 1.16 21.75
CA ASP A 107 20.64 -0.06 21.76
C ASP A 107 21.38 -1.27 21.10
N PRO A 108 21.63 -2.36 21.85
CA PRO A 108 22.59 -3.40 21.46
C PRO A 108 22.20 -4.41 20.36
N PRO A 109 20.96 -4.55 19.83
CA PRO A 109 20.73 -5.58 18.81
C PRO A 109 21.00 -5.10 17.37
N TYR A 110 21.21 -3.80 17.13
CA TYR A 110 21.43 -3.26 15.79
C TYR A 110 22.89 -2.86 15.64
N TYR A 111 23.71 -3.80 15.18
CA TYR A 111 25.10 -3.55 14.81
C TYR A 111 25.21 -2.24 14.01
N ASP A 112 25.87 -1.24 14.62
CA ASP A 112 26.48 -0.14 13.88
C ASP A 112 27.40 -0.76 12.85
N THR A 113 26.94 -0.76 11.60
CA THR A 113 27.74 -1.20 10.49
C THR A 113 28.52 0.00 9.98
N PHE A 114 29.73 -0.23 9.46
CA PHE A 114 30.50 0.78 8.73
C PHE A 114 29.65 1.57 7.71
N ILE A 115 28.65 0.93 7.10
CA ILE A 115 27.70 1.59 6.20
C ILE A 115 26.79 2.57 6.93
N SER A 116 26.25 2.20 8.09
CA SER A 116 25.44 3.09 8.94
C SER A 116 26.24 4.33 9.32
N ASP A 117 27.52 4.18 9.71
CA ASP A 117 28.40 5.30 10.07
C ASP A 117 28.66 6.24 8.90
N ILE A 118 28.92 5.69 7.71
CA ILE A 118 29.06 6.49 6.48
C ILE A 118 27.76 7.24 6.20
N LEU A 119 26.60 6.58 6.32
CA LEU A 119 25.31 7.22 6.07
C LEU A 119 25.06 8.37 7.07
N ARG A 120 25.33 8.17 8.36
CA ARG A 120 25.24 9.19 9.41
C ARG A 120 26.18 10.37 9.11
N HIS A 121 27.44 10.08 8.77
CA HIS A 121 28.44 11.09 8.43
C HIS A 121 28.01 11.92 7.20
N CYS A 122 27.59 11.28 6.11
CA CYS A 122 27.12 11.96 4.91
C CYS A 122 25.88 12.83 5.18
N LEU A 123 24.92 12.35 5.99
CA LEU A 123 23.75 13.12 6.37
C LEU A 123 24.13 14.41 7.09
N ARG A 124 25.07 14.34 8.04
CA ARG A 124 25.59 15.53 8.76
C ARG A 124 26.36 16.46 7.83
N LEU A 125 27.32 15.92 7.08
CA LEU A 125 28.23 16.70 6.22
C LEU A 125 27.47 17.47 5.13
N PHE A 126 26.62 16.77 4.36
CA PHE A 126 25.95 17.39 3.21
C PHE A 126 24.72 18.21 3.58
N SER A 127 24.21 18.08 4.81
CA SER A 127 23.07 18.87 5.31
C SER A 127 23.48 19.97 6.28
N VAL A 128 24.78 20.08 6.60
CA VAL A 128 25.34 21.01 7.60
C VAL A 128 24.54 20.95 8.90
N SER A 129 24.32 19.73 9.39
CA SER A 129 23.46 19.43 10.54
C SER A 129 24.28 18.79 11.65
N PRO A 130 24.05 19.16 12.94
CA PRO A 130 24.74 18.54 14.07
C PRO A 130 24.36 17.06 14.26
N SER A 131 23.15 16.67 13.84
CA SER A 131 22.68 15.29 13.88
C SER A 131 22.16 14.81 12.52
N HIS A 132 22.36 13.53 12.22
CA HIS A 132 21.85 12.89 11.00
C HIS A 132 20.33 12.67 11.04
N ILE A 133 19.73 12.63 12.23
CA ILE A 133 18.30 12.40 12.39
C ILE A 133 17.48 13.58 11.84
N LEU A 134 17.97 14.81 11.99
CA LEU A 134 17.28 16.01 11.53
C LEU A 134 17.05 16.02 10.00
N PRO A 135 18.06 15.84 9.12
CA PRO A 135 17.82 15.75 7.67
C PRO A 135 17.06 14.48 7.26
N LEU A 136 17.01 13.45 8.10
CA LEU A 136 16.19 12.27 7.86
C LEU A 136 14.71 12.59 8.09
N LEU A 137 14.37 13.19 9.23
CA LEU A 137 13.00 13.56 9.63
C LEU A 137 12.48 14.84 8.97
N LEU A 138 13.33 15.79 8.60
CA LEU A 138 12.90 17.10 8.09
C LEU A 138 13.25 17.25 6.60
N PRO A 139 12.27 17.14 5.67
CA PRO A 139 12.52 17.25 4.23
C PRO A 139 13.22 18.54 3.80
N HIS A 140 13.02 19.63 4.54
CA HIS A 140 13.59 20.94 4.28
C HIS A 140 15.11 21.03 4.53
N MET A 141 15.68 20.12 5.33
CA MET A 141 17.13 20.09 5.60
C MET A 141 17.92 19.28 4.57
N ARG A 142 17.24 18.55 3.68
CA ARG A 142 17.87 17.69 2.67
C ARG A 142 18.40 18.52 1.51
N SER A 143 19.73 18.67 1.41
CA SER A 143 20.38 19.42 0.32
C SER A 143 20.19 18.79 -1.06
N SER A 144 20.42 19.56 -2.13
CA SER A 144 20.38 19.06 -3.50
C SER A 144 21.46 18.00 -3.74
N THR A 145 22.65 18.17 -3.16
CA THR A 145 23.76 17.23 -3.26
C THR A 145 23.40 15.86 -2.69
N ILE A 146 22.90 15.81 -1.45
CA ILE A 146 22.53 14.52 -0.84
C ILE A 146 21.35 13.86 -1.54
N LYS A 147 20.40 14.63 -2.07
CA LYS A 147 19.29 14.11 -2.88
C LYS A 147 19.74 13.51 -4.21
N SER A 148 20.88 13.96 -4.74
CA SER A 148 21.43 13.44 -6.00
C SER A 148 21.97 12.02 -5.84
N PHE A 149 22.44 11.67 -4.63
CA PHE A 149 22.84 10.31 -4.30
C PHE A 149 21.61 9.38 -4.24
N GLY A 150 21.59 8.39 -5.12
CA GLY A 150 20.43 7.51 -5.28
C GLY A 150 20.02 6.76 -4.01
N CYS A 151 20.99 6.35 -3.18
CA CYS A 151 20.72 5.66 -1.91
C CYS A 151 19.91 6.56 -0.96
N PHE A 152 20.34 7.81 -0.74
CA PHE A 152 19.64 8.78 0.09
C PHE A 152 18.28 9.17 -0.49
N ASN A 153 18.16 9.36 -1.80
CA ASN A 153 16.86 9.59 -2.44
C ASN A 153 15.86 8.46 -2.14
N SER A 154 16.32 7.20 -2.14
CA SER A 154 15.49 6.05 -1.81
C SER A 154 15.13 6.00 -0.32
N LEU A 155 16.06 6.37 0.57
CA LEU A 155 15.82 6.47 2.01
C LEU A 155 14.80 7.56 2.32
N PHE A 156 15.00 8.77 1.80
CA PHE A 156 14.09 9.91 1.99
C PHE A 156 12.68 9.60 1.49
N LYS A 157 12.54 9.05 0.29
CA LYS A 157 11.22 8.61 -0.23
C LYS A 157 10.57 7.52 0.60
N THR A 158 11.35 6.71 1.32
CA THR A 158 10.83 5.70 2.23
C THR A 158 10.39 6.34 3.54
N MET A 159 11.24 7.23 4.09
CA MET A 159 10.95 7.98 5.30
C MET A 159 9.68 8.83 5.16
N ASP A 160 9.51 9.51 4.02
CA ASP A 160 8.34 10.37 3.74
C ASP A 160 7.02 9.58 3.62
N LYS A 161 7.08 8.25 3.55
CA LYS A 161 5.91 7.36 3.53
C LYS A 161 5.57 6.77 4.90
N ILE A 162 6.44 6.95 5.87
CA ILE A 162 6.23 6.54 7.26
C ILE A 162 5.56 7.72 7.95
N ASP A 163 4.47 7.45 8.64
CA ASP A 163 3.83 8.44 9.50
C ASP A 163 4.53 8.39 10.86
N TYR A 164 5.30 9.43 11.17
CA TYR A 164 6.02 9.60 12.43
C TYR A 164 5.65 10.92 13.09
N GLN A 165 5.72 10.94 14.41
CA GLN A 165 5.53 12.15 15.20
C GLN A 165 6.85 12.55 15.85
N ILE A 166 7.23 13.81 15.64
CA ILE A 166 8.39 14.42 16.27
C ILE A 166 7.92 14.97 17.62
N ASP A 167 8.62 14.62 18.69
CA ASP A 167 8.38 15.23 20.01
C ASP A 167 9.00 16.63 20.04
N TRP A 168 8.21 17.63 19.68
CA TRP A 168 8.63 19.03 19.72
C TRP A 168 8.95 19.51 21.14
N GLN A 169 8.44 18.84 22.18
CA GLN A 169 8.77 19.15 23.57
C GLN A 169 10.15 18.58 23.97
N ALA A 170 10.75 17.68 23.20
CA ALA A 170 12.12 17.25 23.44
C ALA A 170 13.15 18.32 23.07
N PHE A 171 12.80 19.26 22.18
CA PHE A 171 13.71 20.28 21.68
C PHE A 171 14.01 21.33 22.75
N ASP A 172 15.30 21.49 23.05
CA ASP A 172 15.80 22.63 23.79
C ASP A 172 16.06 23.83 22.85
N ILE A 173 16.39 24.96 23.46
CA ILE A 173 16.67 26.20 22.73
C ILE A 173 17.83 26.10 21.72
N ARG A 174 18.85 25.29 22.03
CA ARG A 174 20.03 25.11 21.17
C ARG A 174 19.64 24.31 19.93
N MET A 175 18.89 23.23 20.10
CA MET A 175 18.36 22.40 19.02
C MET A 175 17.42 23.19 18.10
N VAL A 176 16.57 24.07 18.66
CA VAL A 176 15.67 24.92 17.87
C VAL A 176 16.44 25.83 16.92
N SER A 177 17.63 26.31 17.33
CA SER A 177 18.47 27.17 16.50
C SER A 177 18.94 26.48 15.21
N GLU A 178 18.98 25.15 15.20
CA GLU A 178 19.40 24.28 14.09
C GLU A 178 18.23 23.85 13.20
N LEU A 179 16.99 24.25 13.52
CA LEU A 179 15.81 23.96 12.72
C LEU A 179 15.68 24.91 11.53
N PRO A 180 15.09 24.45 10.39
CA PRO A 180 14.69 25.33 9.30
C PRO A 180 13.70 26.39 9.77
N LEU A 181 13.85 27.62 9.27
CA LEU A 181 12.94 28.73 9.60
C LEU A 181 11.48 28.40 9.23
N VAL A 182 11.27 27.73 8.09
CA VAL A 182 9.96 27.26 7.61
C VAL A 182 9.30 26.22 8.53
N GLN A 183 10.08 25.53 9.37
CA GLN A 183 9.55 24.58 10.34
C GLN A 183 8.95 25.28 11.56
N VAL A 184 9.59 26.37 12.00
CA VAL A 184 9.17 27.16 13.16
C VAL A 184 8.08 28.18 12.78
N CYS A 185 8.16 28.75 11.59
CA CYS A 185 7.17 29.66 11.05
C CYS A 185 6.42 28.99 9.88
N SER A 186 5.41 28.18 10.20
CA SER A 186 4.58 27.49 9.21
C SER A 186 3.80 28.45 8.30
N SER A 187 3.59 29.69 8.73
CA SER A 187 2.98 30.73 7.92
C SER A 187 3.74 30.99 6.62
N LEU A 188 5.05 30.74 6.58
CA LEU A 188 5.91 30.81 5.37
C LEU A 188 5.59 29.75 4.29
N LEU A 189 4.64 28.85 4.57
CA LEU A 189 4.19 27.80 3.65
C LEU A 189 2.81 28.11 3.03
N LEU A 190 2.19 29.25 3.38
CA LEU A 190 0.86 29.60 2.89
C LEU A 190 0.88 29.95 1.38
N PRO A 191 -0.15 29.55 0.61
CA PRO A 191 -0.17 29.70 -0.85
C PRO A 191 -0.25 31.15 -1.34
N ASN A 192 -0.68 32.10 -0.50
CA ASN A 192 -0.88 33.51 -0.85
C ASN A 192 0.31 34.42 -0.50
N GLN A 193 1.52 33.87 -0.43
CA GLN A 193 2.72 34.63 -0.09
C GLN A 193 3.41 35.24 -1.31
N VAL A 194 4.00 36.43 -1.12
CA VAL A 194 4.86 37.09 -2.13
C VAL A 194 6.08 36.22 -2.49
N PHE A 195 6.58 35.41 -1.54
CA PHE A 195 7.70 34.50 -1.77
C PHE A 195 7.26 33.04 -1.65
N LYS A 196 7.77 32.18 -2.53
CA LYS A 196 7.57 30.72 -2.45
C LYS A 196 8.38 30.15 -1.29
N ALA A 197 7.91 29.05 -0.68
CA ALA A 197 8.64 28.33 0.37
C ALA A 197 10.12 27.98 0.00
N SER A 198 10.40 27.74 -1.28
CA SER A 198 11.75 27.48 -1.78
C SER A 198 12.71 28.66 -1.60
N TYR A 199 12.21 29.89 -1.53
CA TYR A 199 13.01 31.10 -1.26
C TYR A 199 13.70 31.03 0.10
N TRP A 200 13.00 30.48 1.09
CA TRP A 200 13.44 30.30 2.48
C TRP A 200 14.26 29.02 2.70
N SER A 201 14.49 28.22 1.66
CA SER A 201 15.26 26.98 1.78
C SER A 201 16.71 27.26 2.22
N GLY A 202 17.20 26.44 3.15
CA GLY A 202 18.55 26.56 3.72
C GLY A 202 18.71 27.63 4.81
N ILE A 203 17.66 28.40 5.14
CA ILE A 203 17.70 29.32 6.28
C ILE A 203 17.31 28.58 7.56
N LEU A 204 18.20 28.62 8.55
CA LEU A 204 18.00 28.08 9.89
C LEU A 204 17.61 29.20 10.86
N VAL A 205 17.00 28.84 11.98
CA VAL A 205 16.61 29.81 13.03
C VAL A 205 17.81 30.65 13.48
N LYS A 206 18.99 30.07 13.66
CA LYS A 206 20.24 30.79 14.04
C LYS A 206 20.70 31.86 13.04
N HIS A 207 20.23 31.81 11.79
CA HIS A 207 20.53 32.85 10.80
C HIS A 207 19.65 34.10 10.99
N VAL A 208 18.50 33.97 11.64
CA VAL A 208 17.49 35.05 11.79
C VAL A 208 17.32 35.49 13.24
N TYR A 209 17.44 34.56 14.18
CA TYR A 209 17.24 34.78 15.60
C TYR A 209 18.49 34.40 16.40
N GLU A 210 18.73 35.15 17.47
CA GLU A 210 19.74 34.87 18.49
C GLU A 210 19.06 34.62 19.84
N PHE A 211 19.61 33.73 20.66
CA PHE A 211 19.06 33.48 21.98
C PHE A 211 19.70 34.40 23.03
N GLY A 212 18.89 35.22 23.69
CA GLY A 212 19.34 36.09 24.76
C GLY A 212 19.25 35.39 26.12
N MET A 213 20.40 34.98 26.68
CA MET A 213 20.48 34.31 27.99
C MET A 213 19.83 35.14 29.12
N ALA A 214 19.99 36.46 29.09
CA ALA A 214 19.46 37.37 30.10
C ALA A 214 17.92 37.41 30.20
N TYR A 215 17.21 36.98 29.16
CA TYR A 215 15.75 37.08 29.08
C TYR A 215 15.06 35.76 28.73
N GLY A 216 15.83 34.69 28.53
CA GLY A 216 15.31 33.36 28.17
C GLY A 216 14.50 33.34 26.88
N LYS A 217 14.76 34.23 25.91
CA LYS A 217 13.96 34.41 24.69
C LYS A 217 14.82 34.58 23.45
N PHE A 218 14.30 34.11 22.31
CA PHE A 218 14.83 34.44 21.00
C PHE A 218 14.58 35.91 20.67
N ARG A 219 15.59 36.58 20.12
CA ARG A 219 15.56 37.95 19.62
C ARG A 219 15.98 37.97 18.17
N ARG A 220 15.53 38.97 17.43
CA ARG A 220 15.95 39.17 16.04
C ARG A 220 17.45 39.44 16.03
N ARG A 221 18.19 38.67 15.24
CA ARG A 221 19.63 38.86 15.06
C ARG A 221 19.87 40.17 14.32
N SER A 222 20.81 40.97 14.81
CA SER A 222 21.20 42.20 14.12
C SER A 222 21.97 41.86 12.83
N PRO A 223 21.51 42.29 11.65
CA PRO A 223 22.14 41.91 10.38
C PRO A 223 23.51 42.59 10.26
N THR A 224 24.57 41.78 10.13
CA THR A 224 25.91 42.29 9.82
C THR A 224 26.09 42.45 8.31
N PRO A 225 26.95 43.37 7.83
CA PRO A 225 27.18 43.57 6.40
C PRO A 225 27.67 42.31 5.67
N SER A 226 28.33 41.40 6.38
CA SER A 226 28.88 40.14 5.88
C SER A 226 27.91 38.94 5.93
N ASP A 227 26.68 39.11 6.40
CA ASP A 227 25.72 38.00 6.53
C ASP A 227 25.18 37.57 5.16
N PRO A 228 25.40 36.31 4.73
CA PRO A 228 24.93 35.79 3.45
C PRO A 228 23.39 35.78 3.32
N PHE A 229 22.66 35.82 4.43
CA PHE A 229 21.18 35.79 4.44
C PHE A 229 20.54 37.15 4.67
N ARG A 230 21.31 38.25 4.72
CA ARG A 230 20.83 39.60 5.07
C ARG A 230 19.58 40.04 4.29
N SER A 231 19.58 39.86 2.97
CA SER A 231 18.44 40.24 2.11
C SER A 231 17.20 39.38 2.38
N LYS A 232 17.39 38.07 2.58
CA LYS A 232 16.32 37.15 2.93
C LYS A 232 15.74 37.49 4.32
N ASN A 233 16.59 37.75 5.31
CA ASN A 233 16.17 38.12 6.66
C ASN A 233 15.30 39.38 6.65
N LYS A 234 15.67 40.40 5.85
CA LYS A 234 14.86 41.62 5.68
C LYS A 234 13.47 41.28 5.13
N ASN A 235 13.41 40.53 4.02
CA ASN A 235 12.16 40.14 3.39
C ASN A 235 11.27 39.29 4.32
N TYR A 236 11.89 38.48 5.20
CA TYR A 236 11.17 37.66 6.17
C TYR A 236 10.41 38.54 7.18
N PHE A 237 11.07 39.55 7.75
CA PHE A 237 10.41 40.45 8.70
C PHE A 237 9.36 41.34 8.05
N GLU A 238 9.58 41.79 6.81
CA GLU A 238 8.57 42.51 6.02
C GLU A 238 7.33 41.63 5.78
N GLN A 239 7.52 40.35 5.44
CA GLN A 239 6.43 39.38 5.29
C GLN A 239 5.64 39.16 6.58
N LEU A 240 6.32 38.98 7.72
CA LEU A 240 5.64 38.83 9.01
C LEU A 240 4.79 40.05 9.35
N GLN A 241 5.29 41.25 9.04
CA GLN A 241 4.59 42.51 9.26
C GLN A 241 3.35 42.62 8.36
N LEU A 242 3.49 42.28 7.07
CA LEU A 242 2.36 42.24 6.12
C LEU A 242 1.27 41.25 6.54
N CYS A 243 1.67 40.07 7.04
CA CYS A 243 0.75 39.03 7.48
C CYS A 243 0.23 39.21 8.92
N ARG A 244 0.65 40.28 9.63
CA ARG A 244 0.31 40.55 11.05
C ARG A 244 0.57 39.36 11.98
N ILE A 245 1.64 38.60 11.72
CA ILE A 245 1.96 37.41 12.51
C ILE A 245 2.82 37.80 13.72
N GLN A 246 2.44 37.32 14.90
CA GLN A 246 3.20 37.56 16.13
C GLN A 246 4.28 36.48 16.32
N GLU A 247 5.53 36.90 16.51
CA GLU A 247 6.67 35.98 16.73
C GLU A 247 6.63 35.25 18.08
N THR A 248 5.84 35.77 19.02
CA THR A 248 5.70 35.25 20.39
C THR A 248 5.13 33.84 20.43
N THR A 249 4.42 33.38 19.40
CA THR A 249 3.81 32.04 19.31
C THR A 249 4.75 30.98 18.75
N PHE A 250 5.79 31.38 18.01
CA PHE A 250 6.64 30.46 17.26
C PHE A 250 7.43 29.49 18.14
N PHE A 251 7.85 29.97 19.31
CA PHE A 251 8.76 29.26 20.19
C PHE A 251 8.07 28.67 21.44
N GLN A 252 6.75 28.87 21.60
CA GLN A 252 6.00 28.41 22.78
C GLN A 252 5.93 26.89 22.90
N GLN A 253 6.09 26.18 21.80
CA GLN A 253 6.03 24.71 21.74
C GLN A 253 7.32 24.01 22.22
N PHE A 254 8.42 24.74 22.41
CA PHE A 254 9.74 24.18 22.75
C PHE A 254 10.06 24.33 24.24
N LYS A 255 10.92 23.47 24.79
CA LYS A 255 11.36 23.60 26.19
C LYS A 255 12.22 24.84 26.38
N CYS A 256 11.73 25.78 27.20
CA CYS A 256 12.59 26.81 27.79
C CYS A 256 13.43 26.17 28.91
N PRO A 257 14.77 26.31 28.89
CA PRO A 257 15.61 25.85 30.00
C PRO A 257 15.38 26.75 31.22
N HIS A 258 14.32 26.50 32.00
CA HIS A 258 13.98 27.32 33.17
C HIS A 258 14.93 27.10 34.36
N ASN A 259 15.68 25.99 34.43
CA ASN A 259 16.44 25.62 35.63
C ASN A 259 17.95 25.95 35.58
N SER A 260 18.47 26.55 34.52
CA SER A 260 19.92 26.89 34.41
C SER A 260 20.20 28.39 34.42
N ILE A 261 19.17 29.24 34.37
CA ILE A 261 19.31 30.70 34.27
C ILE A 261 19.94 31.29 35.53
N HIS A 262 19.81 30.63 36.68
CA HIS A 262 20.43 31.08 37.94
C HIS A 262 21.93 30.77 38.09
N MET A 263 22.55 29.98 37.20
CA MET A 263 23.96 29.59 37.31
C MET A 263 24.88 30.02 36.16
N ILE A 264 24.36 30.67 35.12
CA ILE A 264 25.17 31.15 33.99
C ILE A 264 25.22 32.68 34.03
N SER A 265 25.85 33.21 35.08
CA SER A 265 26.26 34.62 35.20
C SER A 265 27.55 34.91 34.41
N SER A 266 28.17 33.89 33.81
CA SER A 266 29.42 34.02 33.07
C SER A 266 29.22 33.83 31.56
N VAL A 267 29.89 34.71 30.82
CA VAL A 267 29.97 34.87 29.35
C VAL A 267 30.65 33.67 28.68
N LEU A 268 30.28 32.44 29.03
CA LEU A 268 30.79 31.24 28.38
C LEU A 268 29.95 30.92 27.13
N PRO A 269 30.58 30.60 26.00
CA PRO A 269 29.87 30.09 24.83
C PRO A 269 29.09 28.83 25.22
N LEU A 270 27.85 28.69 24.73
CA LEU A 270 27.09 27.46 24.92
C LEU A 270 27.88 26.26 24.37
N PRO A 271 27.90 25.11 25.08
CA PRO A 271 28.52 23.89 24.57
C PRO A 271 27.96 23.54 23.19
N ALA A 272 28.83 23.08 22.29
CA ALA A 272 28.42 22.60 20.99
C ALA A 272 27.44 21.43 21.15
N LEU A 273 26.39 21.41 20.32
CA LEU A 273 25.40 20.34 20.33
C LEU A 273 26.06 19.01 19.98
N THR A 274 25.74 17.95 20.71
CA THR A 274 26.17 16.58 20.40
C THR A 274 25.07 15.82 19.67
N GLU A 275 25.45 14.78 18.92
CA GLU A 275 24.49 13.94 18.18
C GLU A 275 23.44 13.32 19.11
N THR A 276 23.87 12.88 20.30
CA THR A 276 23.06 12.20 21.31
C THR A 276 21.95 13.06 21.91
N GLU A 277 22.08 14.40 21.86
CA GLU A 277 21.04 15.31 22.32
C GLU A 277 19.76 15.18 21.47
N PHE A 278 19.89 14.69 20.23
CA PHE A 278 18.77 14.50 19.32
C PHE A 278 18.15 13.09 19.36
N ASP A 279 18.68 12.15 20.15
CA ASP A 279 18.21 10.76 20.15
C ASP A 279 16.75 10.63 20.65
N ASN A 280 16.31 11.56 21.49
CA ASN A 280 14.99 11.55 22.12
C ASN A 280 13.91 12.32 21.34
N ILE A 281 14.22 12.90 20.18
CA ILE A 281 13.22 13.69 19.42
C ILE A 281 12.18 12.82 18.71
N LEU A 282 12.48 11.53 18.54
CA LEU A 282 11.60 10.56 17.92
C LEU A 282 11.11 9.59 18.99
N GLY A 283 9.80 9.50 19.16
CA GLY A 283 9.21 8.53 20.08
C GLY A 283 9.59 7.10 19.71
N SER A 284 9.72 6.22 20.71
CA SER A 284 10.01 4.80 20.50
C SER A 284 8.89 4.06 19.74
N LEU A 285 7.68 4.64 19.72
CA LEU A 285 6.47 4.12 19.07
C LEU A 285 5.98 5.08 17.97
N LEU A 286 5.50 4.51 16.86
CA LEU A 286 4.75 5.22 15.83
C LEU A 286 3.29 5.50 16.30
N PRO A 287 2.54 6.37 15.60
CA PRO A 287 1.13 6.68 15.95
C PRO A 287 0.20 5.46 16.01
N ASP A 288 0.54 4.39 15.27
CA ASP A 288 -0.18 3.12 15.29
C ASP A 288 0.22 2.18 16.44
N GLY A 289 1.09 2.64 17.35
CA GLY A 289 1.64 1.88 18.47
C GLY A 289 2.78 0.93 18.09
N THR A 290 3.27 0.93 16.84
CA THR A 290 4.34 0.04 16.40
C THR A 290 5.71 0.56 16.85
N PRO A 291 6.52 -0.25 17.56
CA PRO A 291 7.91 0.13 17.86
C PRO A 291 8.78 0.23 16.62
N ILE A 292 9.67 1.23 16.56
CA ILE A 292 10.62 1.44 15.44
C ILE A 292 11.50 0.19 15.22
N ALA A 293 11.91 -0.46 16.30
CA ALA A 293 12.69 -1.70 16.25
C ALA A 293 11.91 -2.88 15.65
N SER A 294 10.58 -2.83 15.59
CA SER A 294 9.74 -3.91 15.05
C SER A 294 9.35 -3.70 13.59
N LEU A 295 9.70 -2.54 13.00
CA LEU A 295 9.39 -2.22 11.61
C LEU A 295 9.97 -3.28 10.69
N ASN A 296 9.15 -3.74 9.76
CA ASN A 296 9.56 -4.77 8.83
C ASN A 296 8.82 -4.59 7.52
N THR A 297 9.25 -5.34 6.51
CA THR A 297 8.69 -5.19 5.17
C THR A 297 7.18 -5.46 5.14
N LYS A 298 6.65 -6.33 6.01
CA LYS A 298 5.22 -6.70 6.06
C LYS A 298 4.40 -5.57 6.66
N TRP A 299 4.86 -4.97 7.76
CA TRP A 299 4.27 -3.77 8.35
C TRP A 299 4.18 -2.65 7.30
N PHE A 300 5.31 -2.33 6.64
CA PHE A 300 5.34 -1.23 5.66
C PHE A 300 4.35 -1.45 4.53
N ARG A 301 4.24 -2.66 3.99
CA ARG A 301 3.25 -2.94 2.94
C ARG A 301 1.81 -2.78 3.41
N GLY A 302 1.54 -3.12 4.67
CA GLY A 302 0.24 -2.96 5.28
C GLY A 302 -0.14 -1.49 5.45
N SER A 303 0.78 -0.66 5.95
CA SER A 303 0.53 0.77 6.20
C SER A 303 0.30 1.58 4.92
N GLN A 304 0.83 1.16 3.78
CA GLN A 304 0.63 1.84 2.49
C GLN A 304 -0.72 1.53 1.82
N LEU A 305 -1.52 0.61 2.37
CA LEU A 305 -2.84 0.27 1.83
C LEU A 305 -3.93 0.92 2.68
N PRO A 306 -5.01 1.44 2.07
CA PRO A 306 -6.12 2.00 2.82
C PRO A 306 -6.72 0.93 3.75
N HIS A 307 -7.10 1.35 4.95
CA HIS A 307 -7.85 0.49 5.87
C HIS A 307 -9.09 -0.08 5.21
N SER A 308 -9.47 -1.30 5.57
CA SER A 308 -10.62 -1.99 4.97
C SER A 308 -11.94 -1.22 5.12
N SER A 309 -12.06 -0.36 6.14
CA SER A 309 -13.22 0.50 6.39
C SER A 309 -13.40 1.59 5.33
N THR A 310 -12.33 2.09 4.72
CA THR A 310 -12.36 3.17 3.73
C THR A 310 -12.58 2.68 2.29
N LEU A 311 -12.72 1.37 2.10
CA LEU A 311 -13.00 0.78 0.80
C LEU A 311 -14.47 1.00 0.39
N SER A 312 -14.70 1.05 -0.92
CA SER A 312 -16.04 1.08 -1.52
C SER A 312 -16.98 0.06 -0.89
N ALA A 313 -18.27 0.39 -0.81
CA ALA A 313 -19.33 -0.54 -0.39
C ALA A 313 -19.35 -1.81 -1.25
N SER A 314 -18.92 -1.71 -2.51
CA SER A 314 -18.80 -2.83 -3.46
C SER A 314 -17.62 -3.77 -3.16
N TYR A 315 -16.77 -3.50 -2.16
CA TYR A 315 -15.69 -4.41 -1.83
C TYR A 315 -16.20 -5.58 -0.97
N PRO A 316 -15.82 -6.84 -1.24
CA PRO A 316 -16.31 -8.00 -0.49
C PRO A 316 -15.75 -8.01 0.95
N ARG A 317 -16.51 -7.42 1.88
CA ARG A 317 -16.19 -7.38 3.32
C ARG A 317 -16.57 -8.71 3.98
N ALA A 318 -15.71 -9.70 3.81
CA ALA A 318 -15.83 -11.00 4.48
C ALA A 318 -14.73 -11.23 5.52
N SER A 319 -15.00 -12.13 6.47
CA SER A 319 -14.05 -12.46 7.54
C SER A 319 -12.78 -13.13 6.99
N PRO A 320 -11.64 -13.03 7.69
CA PRO A 320 -10.42 -13.77 7.33
C PRO A 320 -10.62 -15.28 7.23
N THR A 321 -11.58 -15.83 8.00
CA THR A 321 -11.94 -17.25 7.97
C THR A 321 -12.68 -17.61 6.69
N ALA A 322 -13.66 -16.79 6.27
CA ALA A 322 -14.38 -16.98 5.01
C ALA A 322 -13.42 -16.98 3.80
N TRP A 323 -12.51 -16.02 3.75
CA TRP A 323 -11.48 -15.99 2.71
C TRP A 323 -10.55 -17.20 2.75
N ARG A 324 -10.18 -17.66 3.94
CA ARG A 324 -9.35 -18.87 4.11
C ARG A 324 -10.07 -20.11 3.58
N LEU A 325 -11.36 -20.28 3.89
CA LEU A 325 -12.19 -21.37 3.38
C LEU A 325 -12.23 -21.34 1.84
N PHE A 326 -12.50 -20.17 1.26
CA PHE A 326 -12.50 -19.98 -0.19
C PHE A 326 -11.17 -20.37 -0.86
N TRP A 327 -10.04 -19.87 -0.34
CA TRP A 327 -8.72 -20.15 -0.93
C TRP A 327 -8.30 -21.62 -0.78
N LYS A 328 -8.74 -22.30 0.29
CA LYS A 328 -8.43 -23.72 0.56
C LYS A 328 -9.41 -24.71 -0.10
N ALA A 329 -10.57 -24.25 -0.55
CA ALA A 329 -11.60 -25.11 -1.15
C ALA A 329 -11.03 -25.95 -2.30
N SER A 330 -11.41 -27.22 -2.38
CA SER A 330 -10.91 -28.17 -3.40
C SER A 330 -11.61 -28.02 -4.76
N ILE A 331 -11.90 -26.77 -5.16
CA ILE A 331 -12.58 -26.45 -6.42
C ILE A 331 -11.61 -26.32 -7.61
N PRO A 332 -12.07 -26.58 -8.85
CA PRO A 332 -11.29 -26.36 -10.05
C PRO A 332 -10.73 -24.93 -10.13
N HIS A 333 -9.47 -24.79 -10.57
CA HIS A 333 -8.80 -23.49 -10.57
C HIS A 333 -9.51 -22.40 -11.40
N ARG A 334 -10.17 -22.79 -12.50
CA ARG A 334 -10.99 -21.86 -13.31
C ARG A 334 -12.26 -21.43 -12.55
N ALA A 335 -12.92 -22.35 -11.86
CA ALA A 335 -14.09 -22.04 -11.04
C ALA A 335 -13.74 -21.06 -9.90
N ARG A 336 -12.61 -21.28 -9.22
CA ARG A 336 -12.09 -20.34 -8.22
C ARG A 336 -11.85 -18.95 -8.80
N THR A 337 -11.30 -18.87 -10.02
CA THR A 337 -11.07 -17.58 -10.68
C THR A 337 -12.39 -16.87 -10.99
N LEU A 338 -13.42 -17.60 -11.42
CA LEU A 338 -14.75 -17.03 -11.68
C LEU A 338 -15.41 -16.54 -10.38
N LEU A 339 -15.46 -17.37 -9.34
CA LEU A 339 -16.00 -16.97 -8.04
C LEU A 339 -15.29 -15.76 -7.45
N TRP A 340 -13.96 -15.73 -7.51
CA TRP A 340 -13.19 -14.56 -7.08
C TRP A 340 -13.59 -13.30 -7.85
N ARG A 341 -13.96 -13.42 -9.12
CA ARG A 341 -14.43 -12.27 -9.93
C ARG A 341 -15.84 -11.84 -9.59
N VAL A 342 -16.75 -12.78 -9.29
CA VAL A 342 -18.08 -12.47 -8.74
C VAL A 342 -17.92 -11.65 -7.46
N TYR A 343 -17.10 -12.11 -6.51
CA TYR A 343 -16.89 -11.39 -5.24
C TYR A 343 -16.33 -9.98 -5.40
N HIS A 344 -15.62 -9.70 -6.49
CA HIS A 344 -15.04 -8.38 -6.76
C HIS A 344 -15.85 -7.56 -7.78
N HIS A 345 -17.05 -8.01 -8.15
CA HIS A 345 -17.92 -7.41 -9.17
C HIS A 345 -17.18 -7.13 -10.48
N LYS A 346 -16.45 -8.15 -10.95
CA LYS A 346 -15.70 -8.14 -12.22
C LYS A 346 -16.05 -9.33 -13.09
N MET A 347 -17.29 -9.84 -13.00
CA MET A 347 -17.76 -10.78 -14.00
C MET A 347 -17.86 -10.12 -15.37
N PRO A 348 -17.51 -10.84 -16.45
CA PRO A 348 -17.60 -10.32 -17.81
C PRO A 348 -19.03 -10.41 -18.34
N CYS A 349 -20.05 -9.88 -17.66
CA CYS A 349 -21.41 -9.86 -18.18
C CYS A 349 -21.56 -8.82 -19.29
N LYS A 350 -22.58 -8.95 -20.16
CA LYS A 350 -22.72 -8.11 -21.36
C LYS A 350 -22.89 -6.63 -20.99
N GLU A 351 -23.59 -6.31 -19.90
CA GLU A 351 -23.67 -4.94 -19.38
C GLU A 351 -22.27 -4.34 -19.14
N CYS A 352 -21.41 -5.08 -18.43
CA CYS A 352 -20.05 -4.63 -18.14
C CYS A 352 -19.18 -4.56 -19.41
N LEU A 353 -19.35 -5.51 -20.33
CA LEU A 353 -18.60 -5.53 -21.60
C LEU A 353 -19.04 -4.43 -22.56
N HIS A 354 -20.33 -4.09 -22.59
CA HIS A 354 -20.88 -2.96 -23.33
C HIS A 354 -20.28 -1.64 -22.83
N GLN A 355 -20.26 -1.44 -21.51
CA GLN A 355 -19.66 -0.24 -20.91
C GLN A 355 -18.16 -0.10 -21.19
N LEU A 356 -17.40 -1.20 -21.20
CA LEU A 356 -15.94 -1.16 -21.37
C LEU A 356 -15.48 -1.25 -22.83
N THR A 357 -16.27 -1.88 -23.70
CA THR A 357 -15.95 -2.16 -25.10
C THR A 357 -17.19 -2.05 -25.99
N PRO A 358 -17.81 -0.86 -26.10
CA PRO A 358 -19.08 -0.67 -26.81
C PRO A 358 -18.99 -1.00 -28.31
N THR A 359 -17.79 -0.92 -28.89
CA THR A 359 -17.55 -1.28 -30.31
C THR A 359 -17.68 -2.78 -30.59
N ARG A 360 -17.50 -3.64 -29.58
CA ARG A 360 -17.66 -5.10 -29.72
C ARG A 360 -18.98 -5.60 -29.18
N PHE A 361 -19.55 -4.90 -28.20
CA PHE A 361 -20.81 -5.24 -27.55
C PHE A 361 -21.73 -4.02 -27.66
N SER A 362 -22.59 -4.02 -28.67
CA SER A 362 -23.46 -2.90 -29.03
C SER A 362 -24.51 -2.55 -27.97
N ASP A 363 -24.94 -3.55 -27.20
CA ASP A 363 -26.03 -3.43 -26.23
C ASP A 363 -25.74 -4.26 -24.96
N PRO A 364 -26.38 -3.93 -23.82
CA PRO A 364 -26.19 -4.63 -22.55
C PRO A 364 -27.11 -5.86 -22.37
N ASP A 365 -27.91 -6.23 -23.36
CA ASP A 365 -29.03 -7.16 -23.17
C ASP A 365 -28.62 -8.62 -23.29
N CYS A 366 -29.18 -9.44 -22.41
CA CYS A 366 -28.98 -10.87 -22.37
C CYS A 366 -29.48 -11.51 -23.66
N VAL A 367 -28.58 -12.20 -24.36
CA VAL A 367 -28.85 -12.89 -25.63
C VAL A 367 -29.94 -13.98 -25.55
N PHE A 368 -30.38 -14.36 -24.35
CA PHE A 368 -31.37 -15.42 -24.15
C PHE A 368 -32.77 -14.90 -23.84
N CYS A 369 -32.89 -13.84 -23.06
CA CYS A 369 -34.20 -13.36 -22.58
C CYS A 369 -34.45 -11.87 -22.83
N GLY A 370 -33.49 -11.15 -23.43
CA GLY A 370 -33.62 -9.72 -23.77
C GLY A 370 -33.59 -8.74 -22.60
N GLY A 371 -33.46 -9.20 -21.34
CA GLY A 371 -33.28 -8.32 -20.18
C GLY A 371 -31.82 -7.90 -20.00
N VAL A 372 -31.55 -6.85 -19.23
CA VAL A 372 -30.18 -6.36 -18.97
C VAL A 372 -29.31 -7.47 -18.34
N ASP A 373 -28.18 -7.81 -18.98
CA ASP A 373 -27.25 -8.84 -18.51
C ASP A 373 -26.30 -8.29 -17.43
N SER A 374 -26.86 -7.94 -16.27
CA SER A 374 -26.13 -7.59 -15.06
C SER A 374 -25.41 -8.81 -14.46
N GLU A 375 -24.53 -8.61 -13.48
CA GLU A 375 -23.85 -9.72 -12.79
C GLU A 375 -24.84 -10.69 -12.13
N GLU A 376 -25.87 -10.15 -11.47
CA GLU A 376 -26.94 -10.95 -10.87
C GLU A 376 -27.74 -11.70 -11.94
N HIS A 377 -28.09 -11.02 -13.05
CA HIS A 377 -28.79 -11.67 -14.16
C HIS A 377 -27.98 -12.82 -14.74
N PHE A 378 -26.70 -12.57 -15.00
CA PHE A 378 -25.78 -13.54 -15.55
C PHE A 378 -25.65 -14.77 -14.63
N VAL A 379 -25.51 -14.54 -13.32
CA VAL A 379 -25.24 -15.60 -12.32
C VAL A 379 -26.51 -16.33 -11.88
N TRP A 380 -27.60 -15.61 -11.62
CA TRP A 380 -28.76 -16.10 -10.87
C TRP A 380 -30.10 -15.85 -11.57
N SER A 381 -30.47 -14.60 -11.84
CA SER A 381 -31.87 -14.21 -12.10
C SER A 381 -32.35 -14.35 -13.54
N CYS A 382 -31.49 -14.73 -14.49
CA CYS A 382 -31.91 -14.98 -15.88
C CYS A 382 -33.01 -16.06 -15.98
N PRO A 383 -34.23 -15.74 -16.46
CA PRO A 383 -35.35 -16.69 -16.52
C PRO A 383 -35.04 -17.93 -17.34
N PHE A 384 -34.39 -17.74 -18.50
CA PHE A 384 -33.99 -18.84 -19.39
C PHE A 384 -33.02 -19.84 -18.74
N LYS A 385 -32.27 -19.39 -17.74
CA LYS A 385 -31.25 -20.20 -17.05
C LYS A 385 -31.67 -20.55 -15.62
N HIS A 386 -32.90 -20.24 -15.22
CA HIS A 386 -33.39 -20.42 -13.85
C HIS A 386 -33.48 -21.91 -13.48
N ASP A 387 -33.94 -22.73 -14.42
CA ASP A 387 -34.08 -24.19 -14.26
C ASP A 387 -32.79 -24.91 -13.85
N ILE A 388 -31.63 -24.34 -14.20
CA ILE A 388 -30.33 -24.88 -13.81
C ILE A 388 -30.18 -24.86 -12.29
N TRP A 389 -30.50 -23.73 -11.66
CA TRP A 389 -30.40 -23.61 -10.20
C TRP A 389 -31.50 -24.39 -9.50
N GLN A 390 -32.73 -24.40 -10.02
CA GLN A 390 -33.85 -25.22 -9.52
C GLN A 390 -33.51 -26.72 -9.50
N THR A 391 -32.92 -27.23 -10.58
CA THR A 391 -32.57 -28.65 -10.70
C THR A 391 -31.39 -29.02 -9.79
N ILE A 392 -30.40 -28.13 -9.66
CA ILE A 392 -29.25 -28.37 -8.78
C ILE A 392 -29.63 -28.23 -7.31
N SER A 393 -30.45 -27.24 -6.96
CA SER A 393 -30.87 -26.99 -5.58
C SER A 393 -31.63 -28.18 -5.02
N SER A 394 -32.66 -28.64 -5.75
CA SER A 394 -33.47 -29.82 -5.41
C SER A 394 -32.66 -31.12 -5.31
N ARG A 395 -31.58 -31.24 -6.08
CA ARG A 395 -30.78 -32.48 -6.13
C ARG A 395 -29.72 -32.57 -5.04
N PHE A 396 -29.13 -31.46 -4.62
CA PHE A 396 -27.91 -31.48 -3.82
C PHE A 396 -28.05 -30.83 -2.43
N PHE A 397 -29.05 -29.99 -2.22
CA PHE A 397 -29.23 -29.28 -0.95
C PHE A 397 -30.38 -29.88 -0.15
N VAL A 398 -30.23 -29.90 1.18
CA VAL A 398 -31.30 -30.38 2.08
C VAL A 398 -32.50 -29.45 2.03
N ASP A 399 -32.24 -28.14 2.03
CA ASP A 399 -33.25 -27.10 1.88
C ASP A 399 -32.92 -26.24 0.65
N PRO A 400 -33.57 -26.52 -0.51
CA PRO A 400 -33.34 -25.79 -1.75
C PRO A 400 -33.64 -24.30 -1.65
N ALA A 401 -34.56 -23.88 -0.77
CA ALA A 401 -35.02 -22.49 -0.66
C ALA A 401 -33.96 -21.57 -0.01
N LYS A 402 -33.02 -22.13 0.75
CA LYS A 402 -31.93 -21.37 1.35
C LYS A 402 -30.88 -20.91 0.35
N LEU A 403 -30.80 -21.53 -0.84
CA LEU A 403 -29.87 -21.09 -1.88
C LEU A 403 -30.37 -19.77 -2.49
N THR A 404 -29.63 -18.69 -2.25
CA THR A 404 -29.95 -17.35 -2.76
C THR A 404 -28.74 -16.71 -3.45
N TYR A 405 -28.98 -15.68 -4.26
CA TYR A 405 -27.90 -14.92 -4.90
C TYR A 405 -26.90 -14.34 -3.89
N ASN A 406 -27.39 -13.87 -2.73
CA ASN A 406 -26.56 -13.34 -1.64
C ASN A 406 -25.48 -14.33 -1.17
N LEU A 407 -25.79 -15.63 -1.12
CA LEU A 407 -24.82 -16.67 -0.78
C LEU A 407 -23.77 -16.90 -1.88
N ILE A 408 -24.13 -16.63 -3.14
CA ILE A 408 -23.24 -16.80 -4.29
C ILE A 408 -22.30 -15.59 -4.45
N GLN A 409 -22.80 -14.38 -4.19
CA GLN A 409 -22.03 -13.15 -4.39
C GLN A 409 -21.08 -12.79 -3.24
N LEU A 410 -21.12 -13.53 -2.12
CA LEU A 410 -20.24 -13.33 -0.97
C LEU A 410 -19.32 -14.54 -0.72
N PRO A 411 -18.11 -14.31 -0.17
CA PRO A 411 -17.25 -15.38 0.31
C PRO A 411 -17.96 -16.25 1.37
N PRO A 412 -17.58 -17.53 1.49
CA PRO A 412 -18.33 -18.51 2.27
C PRO A 412 -18.39 -18.13 3.76
N SER A 413 -19.59 -17.84 4.26
CA SER A 413 -19.86 -17.41 5.65
C SER A 413 -20.97 -18.19 6.35
N SER A 414 -21.73 -18.98 5.60
CA SER A 414 -22.87 -19.76 6.11
C SER A 414 -22.59 -21.25 5.97
N ASP A 415 -23.15 -22.04 6.88
CA ASP A 415 -23.16 -23.50 6.78
C ASP A 415 -24.47 -23.93 6.10
N LEU A 416 -24.47 -23.84 4.76
CA LEU A 416 -25.58 -24.35 3.96
C LEU A 416 -25.46 -25.87 3.87
N GLU A 417 -26.46 -26.58 4.41
CA GLU A 417 -26.48 -28.03 4.46
C GLU A 417 -26.65 -28.66 3.08
N VAL A 418 -25.70 -29.53 2.75
CA VAL A 418 -25.68 -30.37 1.55
C VAL A 418 -26.13 -31.77 1.97
N ALA A 419 -26.74 -32.52 1.04
CA ALA A 419 -27.16 -33.90 1.29
C ALA A 419 -26.03 -34.72 1.93
N SER A 420 -26.31 -35.34 3.08
CA SER A 420 -25.33 -36.01 3.96
C SER A 420 -24.57 -37.16 3.29
N SER A 421 -25.12 -37.74 2.22
CA SER A 421 -24.48 -38.77 1.41
C SER A 421 -23.31 -38.26 0.56
N LEU A 422 -23.11 -36.93 0.49
CA LEU A 422 -22.08 -36.31 -0.33
C LEU A 422 -21.02 -35.61 0.51
N SER A 423 -19.77 -36.05 0.37
CA SER A 423 -18.57 -35.36 0.88
C SER A 423 -18.19 -34.12 0.05
N VAL A 424 -19.15 -33.21 -0.17
CA VAL A 424 -18.93 -31.93 -0.88
C VAL A 424 -19.51 -30.77 -0.10
N THR A 425 -18.92 -29.59 -0.25
CA THR A 425 -19.44 -28.36 0.35
C THR A 425 -20.38 -27.64 -0.62
N TYR A 426 -21.23 -26.75 -0.12
CA TYR A 426 -22.06 -25.90 -0.99
C TYR A 426 -21.20 -25.05 -1.95
N LEU A 427 -20.01 -24.65 -1.51
CA LEU A 427 -19.06 -23.90 -2.35
C LEU A 427 -18.58 -24.74 -3.54
N ASP A 428 -18.37 -26.05 -3.37
CA ASP A 428 -18.00 -26.96 -4.47
C ASP A 428 -19.11 -27.04 -5.52
N ILE A 429 -20.37 -27.08 -5.05
CA ILE A 429 -21.56 -27.10 -5.90
C ILE A 429 -21.68 -25.78 -6.68
N ILE A 430 -21.68 -24.65 -5.97
CA ILE A 430 -21.77 -23.31 -6.60
C ILE A 430 -20.65 -23.11 -7.62
N ALA A 431 -19.41 -23.46 -7.26
CA ALA A 431 -18.26 -23.35 -8.15
C ALA A 431 -18.42 -24.18 -9.44
N SER A 432 -18.96 -25.40 -9.32
CA SER A 432 -19.15 -26.33 -10.44
C SER A 432 -20.26 -25.85 -11.39
N VAL A 433 -21.36 -25.34 -10.85
CA VAL A 433 -22.46 -24.75 -11.64
C VAL A 433 -21.99 -23.49 -12.35
N LEU A 434 -21.38 -22.54 -11.64
CA LEU A 434 -20.88 -21.30 -12.21
C LEU A 434 -19.87 -21.54 -13.34
N LEU A 435 -18.94 -22.48 -13.15
CA LEU A 435 -17.97 -22.83 -14.19
C LEU A 435 -18.65 -23.41 -15.44
N SER A 436 -19.63 -24.28 -15.26
CA SER A 436 -20.34 -24.92 -16.37
C SER A 436 -21.20 -23.88 -17.10
N ARG A 437 -21.98 -23.10 -16.37
CA ARG A 437 -22.81 -22.00 -16.90
C ARG A 437 -21.98 -20.98 -17.68
N TRP A 438 -20.86 -20.52 -17.11
CA TRP A 438 -19.95 -19.59 -17.79
C TRP A 438 -19.40 -20.18 -19.09
N LYS A 439 -18.96 -21.44 -19.09
CA LYS A 439 -18.41 -22.09 -20.29
C LYS A 439 -19.45 -22.18 -21.40
N PHE A 440 -20.63 -22.71 -21.12
CA PHE A 440 -21.67 -22.88 -22.14
C PHE A 440 -22.22 -21.55 -22.63
N HIS A 441 -22.37 -20.56 -21.74
CA HIS A 441 -22.77 -19.21 -22.14
C HIS A 441 -21.80 -18.61 -23.17
N TRP A 442 -20.50 -18.60 -22.88
CA TRP A 442 -19.52 -18.00 -23.79
C TRP A 442 -19.24 -18.84 -25.03
N LYS A 443 -19.46 -20.16 -24.98
CA LYS A 443 -19.47 -21.00 -26.17
C LYS A 443 -20.62 -20.65 -27.10
N PHE A 444 -21.81 -20.38 -26.58
CA PHE A 444 -22.92 -19.89 -27.40
C PHE A 444 -22.58 -18.55 -28.05
N VAL A 445 -22.05 -17.60 -27.27
CA VAL A 445 -21.76 -16.24 -27.78
C VAL A 445 -20.60 -16.19 -28.80
N PHE A 446 -19.57 -17.04 -28.66
CA PHE A 446 -18.36 -16.96 -29.51
C PHE A 446 -18.14 -18.13 -30.47
N GLU A 447 -18.78 -19.28 -30.24
CA GLU A 447 -18.62 -20.49 -31.05
C GLU A 447 -19.95 -20.94 -31.70
N ASP A 448 -21.01 -20.11 -31.64
CA ASP A 448 -22.37 -20.39 -32.12
C ASP A 448 -22.93 -21.76 -31.66
N HIS A 449 -22.46 -22.24 -30.50
CA HIS A 449 -22.85 -23.52 -29.96
C HIS A 449 -24.20 -23.42 -29.25
N GLN A 450 -25.15 -24.31 -29.54
CA GLN A 450 -26.46 -24.29 -28.88
C GLN A 450 -26.35 -24.39 -27.35
N PHE A 451 -27.13 -23.56 -26.64
CA PHE A 451 -27.16 -23.56 -25.19
C PHE A 451 -28.34 -24.39 -24.67
N TRP A 452 -28.04 -25.47 -23.94
CA TRP A 452 -29.05 -26.33 -23.32
C TRP A 452 -28.89 -26.33 -21.79
N PRO A 453 -29.88 -25.82 -21.01
CA PRO A 453 -29.82 -25.83 -19.54
C PRO A 453 -29.52 -27.20 -18.95
N GLN A 454 -30.10 -28.27 -19.52
CA GLN A 454 -29.89 -29.64 -19.08
C GLN A 454 -28.43 -30.12 -19.26
N GLU A 455 -27.75 -29.66 -20.31
CA GLU A 455 -26.34 -29.98 -20.51
C GLU A 455 -25.46 -29.31 -19.45
N VAL A 456 -25.79 -28.06 -19.08
CA VAL A 456 -25.12 -27.35 -17.99
C VAL A 456 -25.30 -28.12 -16.67
N VAL A 457 -26.52 -28.55 -16.35
CA VAL A 457 -26.84 -29.36 -15.16
C VAL A 457 -26.07 -30.68 -15.17
N ALA A 458 -26.07 -31.41 -16.29
CA ALA A 458 -25.35 -32.67 -16.42
C ALA A 458 -23.85 -32.47 -16.22
N ARG A 459 -23.27 -31.41 -16.81
CA ARG A 459 -21.84 -31.10 -16.68
C ARG A 459 -21.46 -30.69 -15.26
N ALA A 460 -22.29 -29.87 -14.60
CA ALA A 460 -22.11 -29.48 -13.21
C ALA A 460 -22.20 -30.69 -12.27
N THR A 461 -23.24 -31.53 -12.43
CA THR A 461 -23.43 -32.77 -11.67
C THR A 461 -22.21 -33.68 -11.78
N ARG A 462 -21.69 -33.91 -12.99
CA ARG A 462 -20.47 -34.72 -13.19
C ARG A 462 -19.26 -34.12 -12.45
N GLN A 463 -19.10 -32.79 -12.42
CA GLN A 463 -18.01 -32.15 -11.69
C GLN A 463 -18.16 -32.33 -10.17
N ILE A 464 -19.37 -32.14 -9.64
CA ILE A 464 -19.67 -32.33 -8.21
C ILE A 464 -19.37 -33.76 -7.78
N LEU A 465 -19.86 -34.76 -8.53
CA LEU A 465 -19.61 -36.17 -8.24
C LEU A 465 -18.12 -36.54 -8.33
N ASN A 466 -17.36 -35.90 -9.22
CA ASN A 466 -15.91 -36.09 -9.28
C ASN A 466 -15.19 -35.49 -8.06
N ILE A 467 -15.67 -34.37 -7.52
CA ILE A 467 -15.14 -33.78 -6.28
C ILE A 467 -15.45 -34.70 -5.10
N HIS A 468 -16.69 -35.18 -5.01
CA HIS A 468 -17.11 -36.16 -4.01
C HIS A 468 -16.19 -37.41 -3.98
N LYS A 469 -15.97 -38.04 -5.14
CA LYS A 469 -15.06 -39.20 -5.26
C LYS A 469 -13.64 -38.89 -4.80
N LYS A 470 -13.11 -37.70 -5.14
CA LYS A 470 -11.78 -37.25 -4.71
C LYS A 470 -11.68 -36.97 -3.21
N ASN A 471 -12.74 -36.45 -2.61
CA ASN A 471 -12.77 -36.18 -1.18
C ASN A 471 -12.85 -37.50 -0.39
N ASN A 472 -13.67 -38.46 -0.82
CA ASN A 472 -13.74 -39.79 -0.21
C ASN A 472 -12.40 -40.54 -0.29
N SER A 473 -11.73 -40.52 -1.44
CA SER A 473 -10.42 -41.18 -1.58
C SER A 473 -9.33 -40.57 -0.69
N ARG A 474 -9.40 -39.26 -0.39
CA ARG A 474 -8.51 -38.62 0.59
C ARG A 474 -8.83 -39.02 2.03
N LEU A 475 -10.11 -39.18 2.37
CA LEU A 475 -10.55 -39.63 3.70
C LEU A 475 -10.14 -41.08 3.99
N LEU A 476 -9.95 -41.90 2.95
CA LEU A 476 -9.52 -43.30 3.08
C LEU A 476 -7.99 -43.46 3.14
N GLN A 477 -7.21 -42.42 2.84
CA GLN A 477 -5.75 -42.45 2.76
C GLN A 477 -5.04 -41.70 3.89
N GLY A 478 -5.75 -40.91 4.68
CA GLY A 478 -5.24 -40.19 5.84
C GLY A 478 -5.85 -40.75 7.11
#